data_AF-A0A179CY45-F1
#
_entry.id   AF-A0A179CY45-F1
#
_cell.length_a   1.000
_cell.length_b   1.000
_cell.length_c   1.000
_cell.angle_alpha   90.00
_cell.angle_beta   90.00
_cell.angle_gamma   90.00
#
_symmetry.space_group_name_H-M   'P 1'
#
loop_
_entity.id
_entity.type
_entity.pdbx_description
1 polymer ?
#
loop_
_entity_poly.entity_id
_entity_poly.type
_entity_poly.pdbx_seq_one_letter_code
_entity_poly.pdbx_strand_id
1 'polypeptide(L)'
;MQGKKRWIIHSPTFKNPLFMHRSKDMPEYDPNLDDVYMDIVLEAGDILYLPRGWWHDPVPVGEETVHLAVGVFPAYVNNYLTWIAQNMVEKEIVRASLSYYEADKVFLEELANQTAEYIKDRENYRKFIENFYDKKRIEKPLNLETFGNYQCNSMPEKQKISFKTKKHYFNYENKIISNGYGISLEIGQLNAQS
;
A
#
# COMPACT_ATOMS: atom_id res chain seq x y z
N MET A 1 12.01 -4.91 -22.64
CA MET A 1 12.88 -5.80 -21.83
C MET A 1 13.80 -6.50 -22.81
N GLN A 2 15.06 -6.74 -22.44
CA GLN A 2 16.12 -7.32 -23.29
C GLN A 2 17.09 -8.12 -22.41
N GLY A 3 17.74 -9.14 -22.99
CA GLY A 3 18.72 -9.99 -22.32
C GLY A 3 18.10 -11.12 -21.50
N LYS A 4 18.96 -11.95 -20.89
CA LYS A 4 18.58 -13.05 -20.00
C LYS A 4 19.18 -12.88 -18.61
N LYS A 5 18.52 -13.42 -17.58
CA LYS A 5 19.07 -13.40 -16.22
C LYS A 5 18.73 -14.67 -15.48
N ARG A 6 19.72 -15.27 -14.81
CA ARG A 6 19.51 -16.43 -13.95
C ARG A 6 19.04 -15.98 -12.58
N TRP A 7 18.07 -16.67 -12.02
CA TRP A 7 17.48 -16.40 -10.71
C TRP A 7 17.54 -17.66 -9.87
N ILE A 8 18.21 -17.57 -8.73
CA ILE A 8 18.24 -18.63 -7.72
C ILE A 8 17.31 -18.20 -6.58
N ILE A 9 16.31 -19.00 -6.27
CA ILE A 9 15.23 -18.67 -5.35
C ILE A 9 15.22 -19.69 -4.23
N HIS A 10 15.09 -19.22 -2.98
CA HIS A 10 14.96 -20.07 -1.80
C HIS A 10 13.69 -19.75 -1.03
N SER A 11 13.19 -20.76 -0.32
CA SER A 11 11.98 -20.64 0.47
C SER A 11 12.17 -19.64 1.63
N PRO A 12 11.13 -18.90 2.03
CA PRO A 12 11.22 -17.95 3.14
C PRO A 12 11.59 -18.64 4.46
N THR A 13 12.58 -18.08 5.14
CA THR A 13 13.00 -18.44 6.51
C THR A 13 12.54 -17.41 7.54
N PHE A 14 12.21 -16.19 7.08
CA PHE A 14 11.68 -15.11 7.90
C PHE A 14 10.29 -14.70 7.40
N LYS A 15 9.28 -14.87 8.26
CA LYS A 15 7.87 -14.69 7.88
C LYS A 15 7.49 -13.22 7.87
N ASN A 16 6.79 -12.79 6.81
CA ASN A 16 6.20 -11.45 6.70
C ASN A 16 7.18 -10.27 6.91
N PRO A 17 8.35 -10.23 6.24
CA PRO A 17 9.28 -9.12 6.41
C PRO A 17 8.65 -7.78 6.01
N LEU A 18 9.19 -6.71 6.61
CA LEU A 18 8.91 -5.33 6.26
C LEU A 18 10.13 -4.76 5.54
N PHE A 19 9.98 -3.64 4.86
CA PHE A 19 11.06 -3.03 4.07
C PHE A 19 12.32 -2.69 4.90
N MET A 20 12.16 -2.47 6.20
CA MET A 20 13.24 -2.19 7.15
C MET A 20 14.05 -3.45 7.55
N HIS A 21 13.51 -4.65 7.32
CA HIS A 21 14.18 -5.91 7.60
C HIS A 21 15.06 -6.29 6.40
N ARG A 22 16.29 -5.76 6.38
CA ARG A 22 17.26 -6.01 5.30
C ARG A 22 18.07 -7.26 5.62
N SER A 23 18.29 -8.11 4.61
CA SER A 23 19.03 -9.38 4.74
C SER A 23 20.38 -9.22 5.45
N LYS A 24 21.18 -8.22 5.06
CA LYS A 24 22.49 -7.94 5.66
C LYS A 24 22.48 -7.69 7.18
N ASP A 25 21.33 -7.29 7.72
CA ASP A 25 21.17 -6.95 9.14
C ASP A 25 20.57 -8.13 9.93
N MET A 26 20.28 -9.27 9.27
CA MET A 26 19.54 -10.42 9.81
C MET A 26 20.10 -11.78 9.32
N PRO A 27 21.41 -12.04 9.45
CA PRO A 27 22.06 -13.26 8.91
C PRO A 27 21.55 -14.56 9.54
N GLU A 28 20.97 -14.51 10.74
CA GLU A 28 20.37 -15.66 11.42
C GLU A 28 19.15 -16.24 10.67
N TYR A 29 18.62 -15.50 9.70
CA TYR A 29 17.56 -15.96 8.82
C TYR A 29 18.06 -16.31 7.42
N ASP A 30 19.34 -16.32 7.11
CA ASP A 30 19.79 -16.67 5.77
C ASP A 30 19.29 -18.09 5.36
N PRO A 31 18.86 -18.28 4.11
CA PRO A 31 18.39 -19.58 3.65
C PRO A 31 19.56 -20.56 3.58
N ASN A 32 19.27 -21.87 3.70
CA ASN A 32 20.24 -22.88 3.32
C ASN A 32 20.48 -22.82 1.81
N LEU A 33 21.70 -22.45 1.40
CA LEU A 33 22.06 -22.27 -0.01
C LEU A 33 22.04 -23.58 -0.81
N ASP A 34 22.10 -24.73 -0.15
CA ASP A 34 21.99 -26.05 -0.79
C ASP A 34 20.51 -26.43 -1.07
N ASP A 35 19.55 -25.78 -0.39
CA ASP A 35 18.11 -26.03 -0.53
C ASP A 35 17.47 -25.01 -1.48
N VAL A 36 17.87 -25.09 -2.75
CA VAL A 36 17.35 -24.23 -3.82
C VAL A 36 15.92 -24.64 -4.17
N TYR A 37 14.97 -23.73 -4.00
CA TYR A 37 13.58 -23.96 -4.40
C TYR A 37 13.41 -23.90 -5.92
N MET A 38 14.06 -22.93 -6.57
CA MET A 38 13.94 -22.73 -8.00
C MET A 38 15.21 -22.07 -8.55
N ASP A 39 15.73 -22.60 -9.65
CA ASP A 39 16.86 -22.07 -10.40
C ASP A 39 16.48 -21.99 -11.87
N ILE A 40 16.27 -20.76 -12.36
CA ILE A 40 15.70 -20.52 -13.68
C ILE A 40 16.43 -19.39 -14.41
N VAL A 41 16.44 -19.46 -15.74
CA VAL A 41 16.87 -18.33 -16.59
C VAL A 41 15.62 -17.70 -17.18
N LEU A 42 15.41 -16.42 -16.91
CA LEU A 42 14.35 -15.64 -17.52
C LEU A 42 14.85 -14.97 -18.79
N GLU A 43 14.07 -15.06 -19.86
CA GLU A 43 14.30 -14.39 -21.12
C GLU A 43 13.37 -13.17 -21.31
N ALA A 44 13.55 -12.45 -22.42
CA ALA A 44 12.73 -11.27 -22.71
C ALA A 44 11.26 -11.66 -22.93
N GLY A 45 10.39 -11.16 -22.05
CA GLY A 45 8.95 -11.45 -22.08
C GLY A 45 8.48 -12.31 -20.91
N ASP A 46 9.40 -13.00 -20.24
CA ASP A 46 9.06 -13.82 -19.07
C ASP A 46 8.72 -12.96 -17.85
N ILE A 47 7.85 -13.52 -17.00
CA ILE A 47 7.39 -12.90 -15.77
C ILE A 47 7.69 -13.84 -14.61
N LEU A 48 8.43 -13.33 -13.63
CA LEU A 48 8.63 -13.99 -12.35
C LEU A 48 7.85 -13.25 -11.26
N TYR A 49 6.93 -13.95 -10.62
CA TYR A 49 6.26 -13.47 -9.41
C TYR A 49 6.98 -13.99 -8.17
N LEU A 50 7.47 -13.08 -7.33
CA LEU A 50 8.08 -13.40 -6.05
C LEU A 50 7.18 -12.91 -4.91
N PRO A 51 6.58 -13.82 -4.11
CA PRO A 51 5.87 -13.42 -2.92
C PRO A 51 6.82 -12.77 -1.91
N ARG A 52 6.26 -11.98 -0.99
CA ARG A 52 7.03 -11.33 0.07
C ARG A 52 7.75 -12.36 0.94
N GLY A 53 9.04 -12.13 1.19
CA GLY A 53 9.87 -12.97 2.05
C GLY A 53 10.66 -14.07 1.34
N TRP A 54 10.47 -14.21 0.02
CA TRP A 54 11.26 -15.14 -0.78
C TRP A 54 12.65 -14.58 -1.05
N TRP A 55 13.67 -15.37 -0.71
CA TRP A 55 15.06 -15.07 -1.00
C TRP A 55 15.33 -15.26 -2.48
N HIS A 56 16.05 -14.32 -3.08
CA HIS A 56 16.36 -14.38 -4.50
C HIS A 56 17.72 -13.77 -4.77
N ASP A 57 18.53 -14.48 -5.55
CA ASP A 57 19.83 -14.01 -6.02
C ASP A 57 19.84 -13.97 -7.56
N PRO A 58 19.80 -12.77 -8.16
CA PRO A 58 19.74 -12.63 -9.60
C PRO A 58 21.17 -12.56 -10.19
N VAL A 59 21.61 -13.66 -10.80
CA VAL A 59 22.96 -13.87 -11.33
C VAL A 59 23.05 -13.41 -12.81
N PRO A 60 24.03 -12.57 -13.18
CA PRO A 60 24.25 -12.17 -14.57
C PRO A 60 24.77 -13.33 -15.43
N VAL A 61 24.38 -13.37 -16.70
CA VAL A 61 24.77 -14.44 -17.65
C VAL A 61 25.61 -13.94 -18.83
N GLY A 62 26.22 -12.75 -18.70
CA GLY A 62 27.23 -12.23 -19.64
C GLY A 62 26.70 -11.35 -20.78
N GLU A 63 25.40 -11.07 -20.82
CA GLU A 63 24.79 -10.14 -21.77
C GLU A 63 24.15 -8.94 -21.05
N GLU A 64 23.93 -7.83 -21.76
CA GLU A 64 23.21 -6.69 -21.20
C GLU A 64 21.74 -7.04 -20.97
N THR A 65 21.23 -6.72 -19.78
CA THR A 65 19.86 -7.07 -19.37
C THR A 65 19.09 -5.85 -18.88
N VAL A 66 17.81 -5.77 -19.24
CA VAL A 66 16.87 -4.77 -18.69
C VAL A 66 15.61 -5.45 -18.18
N HIS A 67 15.41 -5.42 -16.86
CA HIS A 67 14.22 -5.93 -16.19
C HIS A 67 13.41 -4.79 -15.55
N LEU A 68 12.09 -4.92 -15.61
CA LEU A 68 11.14 -4.06 -14.91
C LEU A 68 10.69 -4.78 -13.64
N ALA A 69 11.01 -4.23 -12.48
CA ALA A 69 10.48 -4.70 -11.20
C ALA A 69 9.23 -3.91 -10.82
N VAL A 70 8.14 -4.60 -10.50
CA VAL A 70 6.89 -3.99 -10.02
C VAL A 70 6.68 -4.41 -8.57
N GLY A 71 6.89 -3.47 -7.64
CA GLY A 71 6.66 -3.70 -6.22
C GLY A 71 5.21 -3.43 -5.80
N VAL A 72 4.64 -4.34 -5.02
CA VAL A 72 3.34 -4.15 -4.36
C VAL A 72 3.58 -3.84 -2.88
N PHE A 73 3.05 -2.71 -2.42
CA PHE A 73 3.25 -2.21 -1.06
C PHE A 73 1.90 -1.98 -0.35
N PRO A 74 1.26 -3.06 0.15
CA PRO A 74 -0.02 -2.96 0.84
C PRO A 74 0.11 -2.26 2.19
N ALA A 75 -1.03 -1.93 2.80
CA ALA A 75 -1.08 -1.56 4.20
C ALA A 75 -0.70 -2.76 5.07
N TYR A 76 0.24 -2.56 5.99
CA TYR A 76 0.63 -3.57 6.97
C TYR A 76 0.08 -3.23 8.36
N VAL A 77 -0.03 -4.25 9.22
CA VAL A 77 -0.55 -4.08 10.60
C VAL A 77 0.26 -3.04 11.39
N ASN A 78 1.58 -2.99 11.22
CA ASN A 78 2.41 -1.97 11.86
C ASN A 78 2.03 -0.55 11.41
N ASN A 79 1.62 -0.35 10.16
CA ASN A 79 1.13 0.95 9.70
C ASN A 79 -0.18 1.34 10.40
N TYR A 80 -1.08 0.37 10.60
CA TYR A 80 -2.33 0.62 11.31
C TYR A 80 -2.07 0.98 12.78
N LEU A 81 -1.20 0.23 13.47
CA LEU A 81 -0.82 0.55 14.84
C LEU A 81 -0.17 1.93 14.98
N THR A 82 0.71 2.32 14.05
CA THR A 82 1.26 3.67 14.02
C THR A 82 0.17 4.72 13.82
N TRP A 83 -0.78 4.48 12.91
CA TRP A 83 -1.90 5.41 12.68
C TRP A 83 -2.78 5.52 13.93
N ILE A 84 -3.09 4.41 14.60
CA ILE A 84 -3.86 4.41 15.86
C ILE A 84 -3.16 5.26 16.91
N ALA A 85 -1.85 5.04 17.15
CA ALA A 85 -1.09 5.81 18.13
C ALA A 85 -1.11 7.32 17.83
N GLN A 86 -1.09 7.69 16.54
CA GLN A 86 -1.14 9.09 16.11
C GLN A 86 -2.53 9.73 16.26
N ASN A 87 -3.61 8.98 16.05
CA ASN A 87 -4.97 9.53 16.02
C ASN A 87 -5.70 9.39 17.37
N MET A 88 -5.29 8.44 18.21
CA MET A 88 -5.85 8.27 19.54
C MET A 88 -5.53 9.41 20.51
N VAL A 89 -4.58 10.30 20.17
CA VAL A 89 -4.20 11.48 20.97
C VAL A 89 -5.36 12.42 21.26
N GLU A 90 -6.46 12.35 20.51
CA GLU A 90 -7.69 13.08 20.79
C GLU A 90 -8.34 12.64 22.12
N LYS A 91 -8.15 11.38 22.53
CA LYS A 91 -8.64 10.87 23.81
C LYS A 91 -7.77 11.38 24.95
N GLU A 92 -8.41 11.90 26.00
CA GLU A 92 -7.72 12.46 27.17
C GLU A 92 -6.76 11.46 27.82
N ILE A 93 -7.16 10.19 27.92
CA ILE A 93 -6.34 9.11 28.49
C ILE A 93 -4.98 8.96 27.80
N VAL A 94 -4.88 9.30 26.50
CA VAL A 94 -3.61 9.19 25.75
C VAL A 94 -2.71 10.39 25.99
N ARG A 95 -3.26 11.51 26.47
CA ARG A 95 -2.53 12.74 26.79
C ARG A 95 -2.14 12.86 28.26
N ALA A 96 -2.61 11.95 29.11
CA ALA A 96 -2.29 11.98 30.53
C ALA A 96 -0.81 11.63 30.79
N SER A 97 -0.29 12.09 31.92
CA SER A 97 1.07 11.76 32.36
C SER A 97 1.09 10.41 33.07
N LEU A 98 2.14 9.63 32.84
CA LEU A 98 2.45 8.42 33.60
C LEU A 98 3.36 8.75 34.79
N SER A 99 3.30 7.94 35.83
CA SER A 99 4.16 7.97 37.00
C SER A 99 5.04 6.71 37.06
N TYR A 100 4.71 5.75 37.93
CA TYR A 100 5.36 4.45 38.04
C TYR A 100 4.33 3.33 37.93
N TYR A 101 4.79 2.13 37.56
CA TYR A 101 3.93 1.03 37.13
C TYR A 101 2.80 0.70 38.11
N GLU A 102 3.09 0.62 39.41
CA GLU A 102 2.09 0.27 40.42
C GLU A 102 1.00 1.35 40.56
N ALA A 103 1.34 2.63 40.43
CA ALA A 103 0.37 3.72 40.46
C ALA A 103 -0.49 3.76 39.19
N ASP A 104 0.10 3.42 38.04
CA ASP A 104 -0.57 3.52 36.74
C ASP A 104 -1.28 2.24 36.33
N LYS A 105 -1.20 1.15 37.10
CA LYS A 105 -1.71 -0.18 36.69
C LYS A 105 -3.18 -0.14 36.22
N VAL A 106 -4.06 0.46 37.03
CA VAL A 106 -5.50 0.58 36.70
C VAL A 106 -5.69 1.49 35.47
N PHE A 107 -4.87 2.53 35.36
CA PHE A 107 -4.89 3.44 34.23
C PHE A 107 -4.46 2.77 32.92
N LEU A 108 -3.43 1.91 32.97
CA LEU A 108 -2.96 1.12 31.83
C LEU A 108 -3.99 0.09 31.37
N GLU A 109 -4.74 -0.52 32.30
CA GLU A 109 -5.86 -1.41 31.98
C GLU A 109 -6.97 -0.66 31.22
N GLU A 110 -7.32 0.56 31.67
CA GLU A 110 -8.30 1.41 30.98
C GLU A 110 -7.79 1.86 29.59
N LEU A 111 -6.52 2.27 29.48
CA LEU A 111 -5.90 2.59 28.20
C LEU A 111 -5.98 1.41 27.24
N ALA A 112 -5.66 0.20 27.70
CA ALA A 112 -5.71 -1.01 26.89
C ALA A 112 -7.12 -1.29 26.36
N ASN A 113 -8.16 -1.16 27.21
CA ASN A 113 -9.55 -1.33 26.80
C ASN A 113 -9.95 -0.29 25.74
N GLN A 114 -9.63 0.99 25.97
CA GLN A 114 -9.97 2.05 25.02
C GLN A 114 -9.22 1.94 23.70
N THR A 115 -7.98 1.47 23.71
CA THR A 115 -7.20 1.18 22.50
C THR A 115 -7.76 -0.03 21.76
N ALA A 116 -8.17 -1.09 22.47
CA ALA A 116 -8.80 -2.26 21.87
C ALA A 116 -10.10 -1.91 21.15
N GLU A 117 -10.97 -1.10 21.77
CA GLU A 117 -12.18 -0.60 21.10
C GLU A 117 -11.84 0.25 19.87
N TYR A 118 -10.84 1.13 19.98
CA TYR A 118 -10.42 1.98 18.86
C TYR A 118 -9.86 1.17 17.68
N ILE A 119 -9.13 0.08 17.95
CA ILE A 119 -8.60 -0.86 16.94
C ILE A 119 -9.74 -1.56 16.20
N LYS A 120 -10.76 -2.02 16.94
CA LYS A 120 -11.89 -2.81 16.41
C LYS A 120 -12.92 -1.94 15.67
N ASP A 121 -12.90 -0.63 15.90
CA ASP A 121 -13.81 0.30 15.25
C ASP A 121 -13.63 0.31 13.72
N ARG A 122 -14.72 -0.03 13.01
CA ARG A 122 -14.73 -0.14 11.55
C ARG A 122 -14.43 1.19 10.87
N GLU A 123 -14.89 2.29 11.44
CA GLU A 123 -14.77 3.62 10.87
C GLU A 123 -13.31 4.13 11.00
N ASN A 124 -12.65 3.84 12.11
CA ASN A 124 -11.21 4.09 12.28
C ASN A 124 -10.37 3.27 11.28
N TYR A 125 -10.69 1.99 11.10
CA TYR A 125 -10.02 1.17 10.08
C TYR A 125 -10.22 1.75 8.67
N ARG A 126 -11.43 2.21 8.34
CA ARG A 126 -11.73 2.89 7.07
C ARG A 126 -10.87 4.14 6.89
N LYS A 127 -10.86 5.04 7.87
CA LYS A 127 -10.04 6.27 7.87
C LYS A 127 -8.56 5.97 7.68
N PHE A 128 -8.05 4.91 8.32
CA PHE A 128 -6.67 4.46 8.12
C PHE A 128 -6.40 4.05 6.67
N ILE A 129 -7.25 3.21 6.07
CA ILE A 129 -7.06 2.73 4.70
C ILE A 129 -7.05 3.91 3.72
N GLU A 130 -7.97 4.87 3.89
CA GLU A 130 -8.00 6.11 3.11
C GLU A 130 -6.71 6.89 3.27
N ASN A 131 -6.34 7.23 4.52
CA ASN A 131 -5.12 7.99 4.79
C ASN A 131 -3.84 7.32 4.25
N PHE A 132 -3.75 5.99 4.34
CA PHE A 132 -2.58 5.23 3.91
C PHE A 132 -2.39 5.27 2.38
N TYR A 133 -3.48 5.12 1.62
CA TYR A 133 -3.40 5.15 0.16
C TYR A 133 -3.36 6.57 -0.40
N ASP A 134 -3.97 7.54 0.28
CA ASP A 134 -3.94 8.95 -0.07
C ASP A 134 -2.53 9.55 0.05
N LYS A 135 -1.80 9.23 1.13
CA LYS A 135 -0.41 9.69 1.34
C LYS A 135 0.59 9.17 0.30
N LYS A 136 0.26 8.09 -0.43
CA LYS A 136 1.10 7.55 -1.52
C LYS A 136 0.81 8.20 -2.87
N ARG A 137 0.15 9.37 -2.87
CA ARG A 137 -0.06 10.25 -4.02
C ARG A 137 1.28 10.55 -4.70
N ILE A 138 1.31 10.37 -6.01
CA ILE A 138 2.28 11.08 -6.85
C ILE A 138 1.57 12.41 -7.16
N GLU A 139 2.01 13.50 -6.54
CA GLU A 139 1.55 14.82 -6.95
C GLU A 139 1.96 15.02 -8.41
N LYS A 140 0.96 15.00 -9.30
CA LYS A 140 1.10 15.50 -10.66
C LYS A 140 0.28 16.77 -10.76
N PRO A 141 0.79 17.81 -11.43
CA PRO A 141 0.02 19.02 -11.66
C PRO A 141 -1.28 18.64 -12.38
N LEU A 142 -2.40 19.20 -11.90
CA LEU A 142 -3.66 19.13 -12.60
C LEU A 142 -3.45 19.78 -13.97
N ASN A 143 -3.97 19.17 -15.04
CA ASN A 143 -3.90 19.75 -16.38
C ASN A 143 -4.95 20.88 -16.51
N LEU A 144 -4.83 21.90 -15.66
CA LEU A 144 -5.78 23.02 -15.52
C LEU A 144 -5.89 23.82 -16.81
N GLU A 145 -4.87 23.80 -17.66
CA GLU A 145 -4.93 24.42 -18.99
C GLU A 145 -5.97 23.76 -19.91
N THR A 146 -6.29 22.48 -19.67
CA THR A 146 -7.33 21.75 -20.41
C THR A 146 -8.69 21.81 -19.71
N PHE A 147 -8.73 21.68 -18.37
CA PHE A 147 -9.99 21.57 -17.61
C PHE A 147 -10.49 22.87 -16.97
N GLY A 148 -9.63 23.89 -16.88
CA GLY A 148 -9.94 25.21 -16.33
C GLY A 148 -10.04 26.31 -17.39
N ASN A 149 -10.05 25.94 -18.67
CA ASN A 149 -10.23 26.90 -19.76
C ASN A 149 -11.71 27.32 -19.82
N TYR A 150 -12.02 28.51 -19.29
CA TYR A 150 -13.36 29.12 -19.29
C TYR A 150 -13.94 29.36 -20.71
N GLN A 151 -13.13 29.21 -21.76
CA GLN A 151 -13.57 29.29 -23.15
C GLN A 151 -14.12 27.93 -23.66
N CYS A 152 -13.94 26.85 -22.90
CA CYS A 152 -14.40 25.51 -23.26
C CYS A 152 -15.68 25.17 -22.47
N ASN A 153 -16.83 25.52 -23.05
CA ASN A 153 -18.15 25.34 -22.42
C ASN A 153 -18.83 24.00 -22.74
N SER A 154 -18.19 23.14 -23.53
CA SER A 154 -18.73 21.83 -23.90
C SER A 154 -17.61 20.81 -24.09
N MET A 155 -17.86 19.57 -23.63
CA MET A 155 -17.04 18.43 -24.01
C MET A 155 -17.67 17.72 -25.21
N PRO A 156 -16.90 17.36 -26.25
CA PRO A 156 -17.41 16.55 -27.35
C PRO A 156 -17.99 15.23 -26.84
N GLU A 157 -19.12 14.78 -27.39
CA GLU A 157 -19.85 13.57 -26.96
C GLU A 157 -18.99 12.29 -26.90
N LYS A 158 -17.87 12.24 -27.62
CA LYS A 158 -16.96 11.07 -27.71
C LYS A 158 -15.64 11.26 -26.98
N GLN A 159 -15.56 12.21 -26.05
CA GLN A 159 -14.32 12.45 -25.30
C GLN A 159 -14.15 11.40 -24.19
N LYS A 160 -12.97 10.75 -24.15
CA LYS A 160 -12.63 9.81 -23.09
C LYS A 160 -11.90 10.54 -21.98
N ILE A 161 -12.52 10.61 -20.80
CA ILE A 161 -11.84 10.99 -19.57
C ILE A 161 -11.08 9.76 -19.08
N SER A 162 -9.78 9.88 -18.90
CA SER A 162 -8.95 8.82 -18.32
C SER A 162 -8.27 9.31 -17.06
N PHE A 163 -8.31 8.49 -16.03
CA PHE A 163 -7.47 8.72 -14.85
C PHE A 163 -6.06 8.21 -15.18
N LYS A 164 -5.05 9.09 -15.06
CA LYS A 164 -3.64 8.71 -15.26
C LYS A 164 -3.05 7.92 -14.07
N THR A 165 -3.87 7.46 -13.14
CA THR A 165 -3.45 6.77 -11.92
C THR A 165 -3.75 5.28 -12.01
N LYS A 166 -2.79 4.44 -11.60
CA LYS A 166 -2.94 2.96 -11.59
C LYS A 166 -3.47 2.41 -10.26
N LYS A 167 -3.79 3.28 -9.30
CA LYS A 167 -4.28 2.91 -7.97
C LYS A 167 -5.67 3.48 -7.79
N HIS A 168 -6.66 2.72 -8.24
CA HIS A 168 -8.06 2.98 -7.89
C HIS A 168 -8.45 1.95 -6.84
N TYR A 169 -8.87 2.43 -5.68
CA TYR A 169 -9.59 1.59 -4.73
C TYR A 169 -11.08 1.82 -5.01
N PHE A 170 -11.75 0.75 -5.41
CA PHE A 170 -13.21 0.74 -5.56
C PHE A 170 -13.76 0.18 -4.25
N ASN A 171 -14.44 1.02 -3.46
CA ASN A 171 -15.11 0.56 -2.24
C ASN A 171 -16.63 0.44 -2.46
N TYR A 172 -17.25 -0.40 -1.65
CA TYR A 172 -18.68 -0.42 -1.36
C TYR A 172 -19.18 1.01 -1.07
N GLU A 173 -20.35 1.38 -1.62
CA GLU A 173 -21.03 2.71 -1.57
C GLU A 173 -20.78 3.69 -2.74
N ASN A 174 -20.56 3.22 -3.98
CA ASN A 174 -20.49 4.09 -5.18
C ASN A 174 -19.44 5.22 -5.11
N LYS A 175 -18.40 5.06 -4.29
CA LYS A 175 -17.30 6.03 -4.18
C LYS A 175 -16.06 5.52 -4.92
N ILE A 176 -15.58 6.32 -5.86
CA ILE A 176 -14.27 6.11 -6.50
C ILE A 176 -13.24 6.91 -5.72
N ILE A 177 -12.27 6.23 -5.11
CA ILE A 177 -11.09 6.91 -4.56
C ILE A 177 -10.00 6.92 -5.64
N SER A 178 -9.66 8.12 -6.10
CA SER A 178 -8.60 8.34 -7.08
C SER A 178 -7.63 9.40 -6.57
N ASN A 179 -6.39 8.99 -6.34
CA ASN A 179 -5.29 9.91 -5.99
C ASN A 179 -5.53 10.78 -4.74
N GLY A 180 -6.21 10.27 -3.71
CA GLY A 180 -6.55 11.07 -2.53
C GLY A 180 -7.94 11.70 -2.54
N TYR A 181 -8.67 11.62 -3.66
CA TYR A 181 -9.99 12.21 -3.80
C TYR A 181 -11.04 11.12 -3.85
N GLY A 182 -11.94 11.12 -2.87
CA GLY A 182 -13.19 10.39 -2.92
C GLY A 182 -14.16 11.12 -3.84
N ILE A 183 -14.51 10.50 -4.96
CA ILE A 183 -15.55 10.95 -5.88
C ILE A 183 -16.77 10.08 -5.59
N SER A 184 -17.80 10.66 -4.98
CA SER A 184 -19.10 10.02 -4.87
C SER A 184 -19.78 10.04 -6.24
N LEU A 185 -20.13 8.88 -6.76
CA LEU A 185 -20.93 8.78 -7.98
C LEU A 185 -22.41 8.73 -7.61
N GLU A 186 -23.16 9.75 -7.99
CA GLU A 186 -24.61 9.67 -8.02
C GLU A 186 -25.03 8.98 -9.33
N ILE A 187 -25.73 7.85 -9.22
CA ILE A 187 -26.38 7.24 -10.39
C ILE A 187 -27.60 8.09 -10.69
N GLY A 188 -27.47 9.02 -11.64
CA GLY A 188 -28.60 9.78 -12.14
C GLY A 188 -29.66 8.82 -12.69
N GLN A 189 -30.91 8.93 -12.22
CA GLN A 189 -32.04 8.29 -12.88
C GLN A 189 -32.13 8.88 -14.29
N LEU A 190 -31.78 8.09 -15.29
CA LEU A 190 -32.10 8.37 -16.68
C LEU A 190 -33.63 8.31 -16.79
N ASN A 191 -34.29 9.46 -16.62
CA ASN A 191 -35.68 9.62 -17.01
C ASN A 191 -35.76 9.47 -18.53
N ALA A 192 -36.04 8.25 -18.98
CA ALA A 192 -36.52 8.01 -20.33
C ALA A 192 -37.92 8.62 -20.43
N GLN A 193 -38.01 9.84 -20.96
CA GLN A 193 -39.26 10.34 -21.50
C GLN A 193 -39.49 9.64 -22.85
N SER A 194 -40.59 8.90 -22.90
CA SER A 194 -41.17 8.19 -24.04
C SER A 194 -41.57 9.12 -25.18
#